data_AF-A0AAV6C659-F1
#
_entry.id   AF-A0AAV6C659-F1
#
_cell.length_a   1.000
_cell.length_b   1.000
_cell.length_c   1.000
_cell.angle_alpha   90.00
_cell.angle_beta   90.00
_cell.angle_gamma   90.00
#
_symmetry.space_group_name_H-M   'P 1'
#
loop_
_entity.id
_entity.type
_entity.pdbx_description
1 polymer ?
#
loop_
_entity_poly.entity_id
_entity_poly.type
_entity_poly.pdbx_seq_one_letter_code
_entity_poly.pdbx_strand_id
1 'polypeptide(L)'
;MKCAVHPEVDATGFCRNCGKALCSECVRDVKGIYYCEPCLAAMVQQAHAPVNRRRGEGHAWAAFGLGFIPGLGAVYNGEYTKAIVHVAIFAGLITLASTGPRQSFYGGLIPIFCVYMPIEALITARKKAGLSASFAPAPAPTPAMESLQAPAEPAEPVPAADRPARPPVAAIILIVIGAMFLLDTLGFWNIGRAIDVGWPLILIGIGGYLLWKRKWRAT
;
A
#
# COMPACT_ATOMS: atom_id res chain seq x y z
N MET A 1 -43.20 20.91 13.52
CA MET A 1 -43.02 19.69 14.34
C MET A 1 -42.07 20.01 15.47
N LYS A 2 -42.31 19.49 16.67
CA LYS A 2 -41.59 19.93 17.88
C LYS A 2 -40.20 19.33 17.98
N CYS A 3 -39.29 20.07 18.61
CA CYS A 3 -37.96 19.57 18.92
C CYS A 3 -38.05 18.38 19.88
N ALA A 4 -37.22 17.36 19.65
CA ALA A 4 -37.19 16.16 20.48
C ALA A 4 -36.68 16.41 21.91
N VAL A 5 -36.02 17.55 22.16
CA VAL A 5 -35.48 17.95 23.47
C VAL A 5 -36.32 19.06 24.09
N HIS A 6 -36.77 20.02 23.28
CA HIS A 6 -37.60 21.14 23.71
C HIS A 6 -39.00 21.03 23.10
N PRO A 7 -39.97 20.43 23.80
CA PRO A 7 -41.32 20.23 23.25
C PRO A 7 -42.05 21.56 22.98
N GLU A 8 -41.62 22.64 23.63
CA GLU A 8 -42.17 23.98 23.47
C GLU A 8 -41.78 24.64 22.12
N VAL A 9 -40.67 24.22 21.51
CA VAL A 9 -40.04 24.90 20.36
C VAL A 9 -40.18 24.09 19.08
N ASP A 10 -40.43 24.78 17.95
CA ASP A 10 -40.48 24.13 16.64
C ASP A 10 -39.09 23.77 16.12
N ALA A 11 -39.00 22.58 15.52
CA ALA A 11 -37.76 22.06 14.95
C ALA A 11 -37.43 22.78 13.63
N THR A 12 -36.15 23.11 13.46
CA THR A 12 -35.60 23.77 12.27
C THR A 12 -34.91 22.77 11.34
N GLY A 13 -34.58 21.56 11.81
CA GLY A 13 -33.92 20.54 11.03
C GLY A 13 -33.94 19.16 11.66
N PHE A 14 -33.35 18.19 10.95
CA PHE A 14 -33.28 16.79 11.37
C PHE A 14 -31.85 16.32 11.46
N CYS A 15 -31.56 15.51 12.49
CA CYS A 15 -30.27 14.84 12.57
C CYS A 15 -30.14 13.79 11.46
N ARG A 16 -29.08 13.86 10.65
CA ARG A 16 -28.83 12.90 9.55
C ARG A 16 -28.60 11.46 10.04
N ASN A 17 -28.12 11.28 11.27
CA ASN A 17 -27.79 9.96 11.81
C ASN A 17 -28.99 9.25 12.47
N CYS A 18 -29.82 9.98 13.22
CA CYS A 18 -30.91 9.40 14.01
C CYS A 18 -32.31 9.86 13.61
N GLY A 19 -32.44 10.82 12.70
CA GLY A 19 -33.72 11.33 12.21
C GLY A 19 -34.51 12.18 13.21
N LYS A 20 -33.98 12.49 14.39
CA LYS A 20 -34.68 13.32 15.39
C LYS A 20 -34.78 14.77 14.91
N ALA A 21 -35.94 15.38 15.15
CA ALA A 21 -36.21 16.79 14.91
C ALA A 21 -35.55 17.65 15.99
N LEU A 22 -34.81 18.68 15.60
CA LEU A 22 -34.04 19.54 16.51
C LEU A 22 -34.34 21.01 16.21
N CYS A 23 -34.39 21.85 17.25
CA CYS A 23 -34.41 23.32 17.09
C CYS A 23 -33.00 23.86 16.79
N SER A 24 -32.92 25.15 16.48
CA SER A 24 -31.67 25.85 16.15
C SER A 24 -30.62 25.81 17.26
N GLU A 25 -31.03 25.68 18.52
CA GLU A 25 -30.10 25.58 19.67
C GLU A 25 -29.57 24.16 19.88
N CYS A 26 -30.38 23.13 19.60
CA CYS A 26 -29.98 21.74 19.81
C CYS A 26 -29.24 21.13 18.61
N VAL A 27 -29.21 21.81 17.47
CA VAL A 27 -28.55 21.32 16.26
C VAL A 27 -27.08 21.70 16.23
N ARG A 28 -26.23 20.74 15.85
CA ARG A 28 -24.81 20.98 15.55
C ARG A 28 -24.63 20.89 14.05
N ASP A 29 -24.26 22.00 13.42
CA ASP A 29 -23.94 22.05 12.00
C ASP A 29 -22.47 21.65 11.77
N VAL A 30 -22.26 20.66 10.90
CA VAL A 30 -20.95 20.29 10.39
C VAL A 30 -21.01 20.32 8.86
N LYS A 31 -20.50 21.39 8.25
CA LYS A 31 -20.46 21.61 6.77
C LYS A 31 -21.85 21.55 6.11
N GLY A 32 -22.86 22.15 6.74
CA GLY A 32 -24.24 22.18 6.25
C GLY A 32 -25.03 20.91 6.53
N ILE A 33 -24.50 20.00 7.36
CA ILE A 33 -25.20 18.79 7.78
C ILE A 33 -25.50 18.87 9.26
N TYR A 34 -26.78 18.68 9.60
CA TYR A 34 -27.27 18.75 10.97
C TYR A 34 -27.10 17.42 11.72
N TYR A 35 -26.51 17.53 12.91
CA TYR A 35 -26.34 16.42 13.85
C TYR A 35 -26.86 16.75 15.24
N CYS A 36 -27.32 15.71 15.93
CA CYS A 36 -27.65 15.77 17.35
C CYS A 36 -26.37 15.68 18.19
N GLU A 37 -26.30 16.36 19.34
CA GLU A 37 -25.11 16.30 20.22
C GLU A 37 -24.67 14.87 20.57
N PRO A 38 -25.54 13.92 20.98
CA PRO A 38 -25.09 12.57 21.28
C PRO A 38 -24.64 11.80 20.02
N CYS A 39 -25.21 12.11 18.86
CA CYS A 39 -24.81 11.52 17.57
C CYS A 39 -23.40 11.98 17.18
N LEU A 40 -23.15 13.28 17.32
CA LEU A 40 -21.88 13.88 17.01
C LEU A 40 -20.81 13.42 17.99
N ALA A 41 -21.12 13.39 19.29
CA ALA A 41 -20.23 12.89 20.33
C ALA A 41 -19.84 11.43 20.09
N ALA A 42 -20.78 10.56 19.71
CA ALA A 42 -20.49 9.18 19.38
C ALA A 42 -19.53 9.05 18.17
N MET A 43 -19.71 9.87 17.13
CA MET A 43 -18.81 9.89 15.97
C MET A 43 -17.40 10.36 16.33
N VAL A 44 -17.30 11.41 17.15
CA VAL A 44 -16.01 11.94 17.63
C VAL A 44 -15.29 10.92 18.53
N GLN A 45 -16.03 10.25 19.42
CA GLN A 45 -15.46 9.19 20.27
C GLN A 45 -14.95 8.00 19.45
N GLN A 46 -15.65 7.61 18.37
CA GLN A 46 -15.16 6.58 17.46
C GLN A 46 -13.87 7.00 16.74
N ALA A 47 -13.73 8.29 16.39
CA ALA A 47 -12.51 8.81 15.79
C ALA A 47 -11.32 8.82 16.77
N HIS A 48 -11.59 8.99 18.07
CA HIS A 48 -10.58 8.98 19.13
C HIS A 48 -10.37 7.60 19.77
N ALA A 49 -11.06 6.56 19.30
CA ALA A 49 -10.88 5.22 19.85
C ALA A 49 -9.42 4.77 19.65
N PRO A 50 -8.74 4.26 20.69
CA PRO A 50 -7.35 3.86 20.57
C PRO A 50 -7.21 2.75 19.53
N VAL A 51 -6.34 2.97 18.55
CA VAL A 51 -5.99 1.96 17.54
C VAL A 51 -5.42 0.75 18.28
N ASN A 52 -6.17 -0.36 18.27
CA ASN A 52 -5.73 -1.59 18.91
C ASN A 52 -4.57 -2.20 18.09
N ARG A 53 -3.33 -1.85 18.45
CA ARG A 53 -2.11 -2.31 17.78
C ARG A 53 -2.00 -3.84 17.71
N ARG A 54 -2.46 -4.57 18.74
CA ARG A 54 -2.43 -6.04 18.77
C ARG A 54 -3.34 -6.66 17.70
N ARG A 55 -4.51 -6.04 17.47
CA ARG A 55 -5.41 -6.44 16.38
C ARG A 55 -4.78 -6.11 15.01
N GLY A 56 -4.12 -4.97 14.88
CA GLY A 56 -3.39 -4.57 13.68
C GLY A 56 -2.22 -5.51 13.30
N GLU A 57 -1.46 -5.99 14.29
CA GLU A 57 -0.37 -6.96 14.08
C GLU A 57 -0.90 -8.32 13.63
N GLY A 58 -1.99 -8.81 14.22
CA GLY A 58 -2.64 -10.06 13.81
C GLY A 58 -3.13 -10.02 12.35
N HIS A 59 -3.75 -8.91 11.95
CA HIS A 59 -4.16 -8.70 10.56
C HIS A 59 -2.96 -8.60 9.60
N ALA A 60 -1.82 -8.05 10.04
CA ALA A 60 -0.62 -7.93 9.21
C ALA A 60 0.07 -9.28 8.97
N TRP A 61 0.13 -10.15 9.98
CA TRP A 61 0.66 -11.52 9.80
C TRP A 61 -0.26 -12.41 8.97
N ALA A 62 -1.58 -12.22 9.08
CA ALA A 62 -2.53 -12.88 8.18
C ALA A 62 -2.30 -12.47 6.70
N ALA A 63 -2.05 -11.18 6.45
CA ALA A 63 -1.71 -10.68 5.11
C ALA A 63 -0.39 -11.27 4.56
N PHE A 64 0.61 -11.48 5.43
CA PHE A 64 1.87 -12.15 5.06
C PHE A 64 1.63 -13.61 4.65
N GLY A 65 0.88 -14.37 5.47
CA GLY A 65 0.55 -15.76 5.15
C GLY A 65 -0.24 -15.91 3.85
N LEU A 66 -1.23 -15.04 3.64
CA LEU A 66 -2.01 -14.98 2.40
C LEU A 66 -1.22 -14.48 1.19
N GLY A 67 -0.09 -13.80 1.40
CA GLY A 67 0.77 -13.28 0.33
C GLY A 67 1.57 -14.33 -0.41
N PHE A 68 1.63 -15.57 0.08
CA PHE A 68 2.26 -16.69 -0.64
C PHE A 68 1.45 -17.16 -1.85
N ILE A 69 0.15 -16.86 -1.86
CA ILE A 69 -0.70 -17.12 -3.02
C ILE A 69 -0.72 -15.85 -3.87
N PRO A 70 -0.35 -15.94 -5.17
CA PRO A 70 -0.28 -14.79 -6.07
C PRO A 70 -1.53 -13.91 -5.99
N GLY A 71 -1.35 -12.67 -5.55
CA GLY A 71 -2.41 -11.67 -5.46
C GLY A 71 -3.30 -11.70 -4.21
N LEU A 72 -3.40 -12.81 -3.46
CA LEU A 72 -4.33 -12.90 -2.31
C LEU A 72 -3.98 -11.97 -1.15
N GLY A 73 -2.69 -11.76 -0.87
CA GLY A 73 -2.25 -10.79 0.16
C GLY A 73 -2.66 -9.35 -0.18
N ALA A 74 -2.68 -8.98 -1.45
CA ALA A 74 -3.15 -7.67 -1.90
C ALA A 74 -4.68 -7.54 -1.85
N VAL A 75 -5.41 -8.62 -2.15
CA VAL A 75 -6.88 -8.68 -1.98
C VAL A 75 -7.29 -8.52 -0.52
N TYR A 76 -6.59 -9.19 0.41
CA TYR A 76 -6.84 -9.06 1.85
C TYR A 76 -6.68 -7.62 2.35
N ASN A 77 -5.72 -6.91 1.77
CA ASN A 77 -5.48 -5.50 2.05
C ASN A 77 -6.45 -4.55 1.32
N GLY A 78 -7.34 -5.05 0.44
CA GLY A 78 -8.25 -4.23 -0.36
C GLY A 78 -7.60 -3.51 -1.55
N GLU A 79 -6.40 -3.92 -1.97
CA GLU A 79 -5.65 -3.34 -3.10
C GLU A 79 -5.83 -4.18 -4.37
N TYR A 80 -7.03 -4.16 -4.95
CA TYR A 80 -7.39 -4.97 -6.12
C TYR A 80 -6.51 -4.69 -7.34
N THR A 81 -6.13 -3.44 -7.58
CA THR A 81 -5.22 -3.09 -8.68
C THR A 81 -3.89 -3.82 -8.57
N LYS A 82 -3.32 -3.90 -7.36
CA LYS A 82 -2.08 -4.63 -7.14
C LYS A 82 -2.27 -6.13 -7.25
N ALA A 83 -3.38 -6.67 -6.76
CA ALA A 83 -3.68 -8.09 -6.88
C ALA A 83 -3.66 -8.54 -8.35
N ILE A 84 -4.33 -7.79 -9.23
CA ILE A 84 -4.36 -8.07 -10.67
C ILE A 84 -2.96 -8.01 -11.28
N VAL A 85 -2.15 -6.99 -10.92
CA VAL A 85 -0.77 -6.86 -11.40
C VAL A 85 0.08 -8.06 -10.96
N HIS A 86 -0.03 -8.50 -9.71
CA HIS A 86 0.73 -9.65 -9.21
C HIS A 86 0.37 -10.95 -9.93
N VAL A 87 -0.93 -11.19 -10.15
CA VAL A 87 -1.40 -12.35 -10.89
C VAL A 87 -0.92 -12.30 -12.33
N ALA A 88 -1.01 -11.14 -12.99
CA ALA A 88 -0.55 -10.97 -14.37
C ALA A 88 0.96 -11.20 -14.51
N ILE A 89 1.78 -10.64 -13.61
CA ILE A 89 3.24 -10.85 -13.61
C ILE A 89 3.57 -12.32 -13.34
N PHE A 90 2.92 -12.96 -12.37
CA PHE A 90 3.17 -14.36 -12.04
C PHE A 90 2.81 -15.29 -13.20
N ALA A 91 1.64 -15.10 -13.80
CA ALA A 91 1.21 -15.84 -14.99
C ALA A 91 2.17 -15.62 -16.16
N GLY A 92 2.57 -14.37 -16.41
CA GLY A 92 3.56 -14.04 -17.43
C GLY A 92 4.92 -14.70 -17.20
N LEU A 93 5.42 -14.70 -15.96
CA LEU A 93 6.67 -15.38 -15.60
C LEU A 93 6.58 -16.89 -15.82
N ILE A 94 5.45 -17.53 -15.50
CA ILE A 94 5.24 -18.96 -15.75
C ILE A 94 5.20 -19.25 -17.25
N THR A 95 4.46 -18.46 -18.03
CA THR A 95 4.43 -18.63 -19.49
C THR A 95 5.82 -18.50 -20.08
N LEU A 96 6.57 -17.48 -19.67
CA LEU A 96 7.90 -17.21 -20.21
C LEU A 96 8.95 -18.22 -19.74
N ALA A 97 8.80 -18.76 -18.52
CA ALA A 97 9.61 -19.87 -18.02
C ALA A 97 9.29 -21.21 -18.70
N SER A 98 8.05 -21.41 -19.18
CA SER A 98 7.65 -22.66 -19.82
C SER A 98 7.85 -22.69 -21.34
N THR A 99 7.63 -21.57 -22.04
CA THR A 99 7.66 -21.54 -23.51
C THR A 99 8.61 -20.49 -24.09
N GLY A 100 9.18 -19.61 -23.26
CA GLY A 100 10.02 -18.50 -23.72
C GLY A 100 11.49 -18.86 -23.93
N PRO A 101 12.23 -18.06 -24.73
CA PRO A 101 13.69 -18.10 -24.75
C PRO A 101 14.23 -17.71 -23.37
N ARG A 102 15.30 -18.36 -22.88
CA ARG A 102 15.89 -18.17 -21.52
C ARG A 102 15.05 -18.71 -20.35
N GLN A 103 14.54 -19.94 -20.47
CA GLN A 103 13.74 -20.63 -19.44
C GLN A 103 14.37 -20.59 -18.04
N SER A 104 15.69 -20.80 -17.92
CA SER A 104 16.41 -20.78 -16.63
C SER A 104 16.38 -19.42 -15.93
N PHE A 105 16.42 -18.32 -16.69
CA PHE A 105 16.37 -16.97 -16.14
C PHE A 105 15.00 -16.66 -15.54
N TYR A 106 13.93 -16.92 -16.30
CA TYR A 106 12.56 -16.70 -15.83
C TYR A 106 12.17 -17.66 -14.71
N GLY A 107 12.65 -18.91 -14.75
CA GLY A 107 12.51 -19.86 -13.65
C GLY A 107 13.18 -19.38 -12.36
N GLY A 108 14.33 -18.71 -12.46
CA GLY A 108 15.01 -18.09 -11.31
C GLY A 108 14.31 -16.86 -10.73
N LEU A 109 13.53 -16.12 -11.53
CA LEU A 109 12.77 -14.95 -11.07
C LEU A 109 11.50 -15.32 -10.28
N ILE A 110 10.89 -16.48 -10.56
CA ILE A 110 9.70 -16.96 -9.85
C ILE A 110 9.88 -17.03 -8.33
N PRO A 111 10.92 -17.70 -7.76
CA PRO A 111 11.08 -17.77 -6.30
C PRO A 111 11.35 -16.40 -5.68
N ILE A 112 12.09 -15.51 -6.37
CA ILE A 112 12.33 -14.14 -5.92
C ILE A 112 11.00 -13.39 -5.80
N PHE A 113 10.13 -13.54 -6.80
CA PHE A 113 8.82 -12.91 -6.83
C PHE A 113 7.87 -13.50 -5.77
N CYS A 114 7.89 -14.82 -5.56
CA CYS A 114 7.13 -15.47 -4.50
C CYS A 114 7.53 -15.02 -3.09
N VAL A 115 8.79 -14.66 -2.85
CA VAL A 115 9.24 -14.10 -1.56
C VAL A 115 8.89 -12.61 -1.43
N TYR A 116 8.91 -11.88 -2.54
CA TYR A 116 8.53 -10.47 -2.58
C TYR A 116 7.05 -10.24 -2.19
N MET A 117 6.11 -11.05 -2.70
CA MET A 117 4.68 -10.82 -2.49
C MET A 117 4.23 -10.84 -1.01
N PRO A 118 4.61 -11.83 -0.17
CA PRO A 118 4.32 -11.82 1.26
C PRO A 118 4.86 -10.58 1.97
N ILE A 119 6.09 -10.16 1.62
CA ILE A 119 6.75 -9.01 2.22
C ILE A 119 5.99 -7.72 1.86
N GLU A 120 5.60 -7.55 0.59
CA GLU A 120 4.82 -6.39 0.18
C GLU A 120 3.46 -6.35 0.88
N ALA A 121 2.78 -7.50 0.99
CA ALA A 121 1.50 -7.61 1.69
C ALA A 121 1.63 -7.25 3.18
N LEU A 122 2.72 -7.67 3.84
CA LEU A 122 3.04 -7.34 5.24
C LEU A 122 3.34 -5.85 5.41
N ILE A 123 4.19 -5.28 4.56
CA ILE A 123 4.54 -3.85 4.60
C ILE A 123 3.27 -3.01 4.41
N THR A 124 2.41 -3.40 3.47
CA THR A 124 1.14 -2.72 3.19
C THR A 124 0.17 -2.82 4.37
N ALA A 125 0.02 -4.00 4.97
CA ALA A 125 -0.83 -4.19 6.14
C ALA A 125 -0.31 -3.40 7.36
N ARG A 126 1.01 -3.38 7.59
CA ARG A 126 1.63 -2.57 8.66
C ARG A 126 1.41 -1.07 8.46
N LYS A 127 1.49 -0.58 7.23
CA LYS A 127 1.17 0.82 6.89
C LYS A 127 -0.28 1.16 7.23
N LYS A 128 -1.23 0.29 6.86
CA LYS A 128 -2.66 0.49 7.15
C LYS A 128 -3.00 0.38 8.63
N ALA A 129 -2.30 -0.48 9.35
CA ALA A 129 -2.45 -0.64 10.79
C ALA A 129 -1.80 0.48 11.61
N GLY A 130 -1.17 1.48 10.98
CA GLY A 130 -0.45 2.55 11.69
C GLY A 130 0.79 2.04 12.44
N LEU A 131 1.27 0.84 12.08
CA LEU A 131 2.48 0.22 12.62
C LEU A 131 3.74 0.65 11.84
N SER A 132 3.57 1.40 10.75
CA SER A 132 4.67 1.92 9.94
C SER A 132 5.30 3.16 10.59
N ALA A 133 6.07 2.92 11.65
CA ALA A 133 7.39 3.50 11.92
C ALA A 133 7.70 3.40 13.43
N SER A 134 8.43 2.36 13.82
CA SER A 134 9.21 2.36 15.06
C SER A 134 10.57 3.06 14.89
N PHE A 135 10.76 3.87 13.84
CA PHE A 135 12.00 4.60 13.57
C PHE A 135 11.80 5.94 12.82
N ALA A 136 10.57 6.46 12.80
CA ALA A 136 10.34 7.87 12.49
C ALA A 136 9.88 8.50 13.81
N PRO A 137 10.48 9.61 14.27
CA PRO A 137 9.89 10.36 15.36
C PRO A 137 8.44 10.64 14.96
N ALA A 138 7.51 10.40 15.89
CA ALA A 138 6.12 10.82 15.72
C ALA A 138 6.13 12.25 15.15
N PRO A 139 5.33 12.59 14.13
CA PRO A 139 5.10 14.00 13.87
C PRO A 139 4.65 14.55 15.22
N ALA A 140 5.46 15.46 15.78
CA ALA A 140 5.10 16.16 16.99
C ALA A 140 3.67 16.68 16.80
N PRO A 141 2.83 16.72 17.83
CA PRO A 141 1.56 17.42 17.73
C PRO A 141 1.92 18.86 17.36
N THR A 142 1.86 19.19 16.08
CA THR A 142 1.88 20.57 15.63
C THR A 142 0.70 21.21 16.33
N PRO A 143 0.90 22.25 17.16
CA PRO A 143 -0.21 22.99 17.73
C PRO A 143 -0.92 23.74 16.60
N ALA A 144 -1.75 23.03 15.83
CA ALA A 144 -2.67 23.60 14.85
C ALA A 144 -3.92 24.13 15.57
N MET A 145 -3.71 24.88 16.65
CA MET A 145 -4.76 25.55 17.41
C MET A 145 -4.48 27.05 17.63
N GLU A 146 -3.44 27.60 16.99
CA GLU A 146 -3.10 29.03 17.06
C GLU A 146 -3.41 29.81 15.75
N SER A 147 -4.65 29.73 15.26
CA SER A 147 -5.16 30.73 14.29
C SER A 147 -6.69 30.76 14.18
N LEU A 148 -7.37 30.71 15.32
CA LEU A 148 -8.82 31.00 15.43
C LEU A 148 -9.15 32.51 15.38
N GLN A 149 -8.28 33.38 14.85
CA GLN A 149 -8.57 34.82 14.80
C GLN A 149 -7.91 35.50 13.59
N ALA A 150 -8.62 35.54 12.47
CA ALA A 150 -8.43 36.59 11.45
C ALA A 150 -9.81 36.93 10.87
N PRO A 151 -10.24 38.20 10.90
CA PRO A 151 -11.53 38.61 10.38
C PRO A 151 -11.60 38.44 8.86
N ALA A 152 -12.81 38.17 8.38
CA ALA A 152 -13.12 37.92 6.97
C ALA A 152 -12.70 39.09 6.06
N GLU A 153 -11.68 38.86 5.22
CA GLU A 153 -11.41 39.65 4.01
C GLU A 153 -11.90 38.89 2.77
N PRO A 154 -12.43 39.59 1.75
CA PRO A 154 -13.06 38.97 0.59
C PRO A 154 -12.03 38.28 -0.34
N ALA A 155 -12.44 37.11 -0.81
CA ALA A 155 -11.76 36.14 -1.67
C ALA A 155 -10.78 36.68 -2.73
N GLU A 156 -9.52 36.21 -2.64
CA GLU A 156 -8.67 35.96 -3.80
C GLU A 156 -8.58 34.45 -4.06
N PRO A 157 -8.65 33.98 -5.32
CA PRO A 157 -8.50 32.57 -5.64
C PRO A 157 -7.06 32.12 -5.36
N VAL A 158 -6.90 31.32 -4.31
CA VAL A 158 -5.63 30.67 -3.95
C VAL A 158 -5.17 29.82 -5.16
N PRO A 159 -3.98 30.08 -5.73
CA PRO A 159 -3.45 29.27 -6.82
C PRO A 159 -3.27 27.83 -6.32
N ALA A 160 -3.84 26.88 -7.06
CA ALA A 160 -3.75 25.46 -6.77
C ALA A 160 -2.28 25.07 -6.61
N ALA A 161 -1.90 24.69 -5.38
CA ALA A 161 -0.58 24.15 -5.10
C ALA A 161 -0.28 23.00 -6.04
N ASP A 162 0.81 23.15 -6.79
CA ASP A 162 1.35 22.19 -7.74
C ASP A 162 1.60 20.86 -7.02
N ARG A 163 0.76 19.85 -7.30
CA ARG A 163 0.95 18.52 -6.74
C ARG A 163 2.11 17.90 -7.50
N PRO A 164 3.20 17.46 -6.83
CA PRO A 164 4.33 16.86 -7.53
C PRO A 164 3.83 15.70 -8.39
N ALA A 165 4.00 15.83 -9.71
CA ALA A 165 3.59 14.82 -10.66
C ALA A 165 4.23 13.50 -10.22
N ARG A 166 3.40 12.50 -9.92
CA ARG A 166 3.88 11.15 -9.60
C ARG A 166 4.73 10.72 -10.80
N PRO A 167 6.01 10.35 -10.62
CA PRO A 167 6.86 9.99 -11.74
C PRO A 167 6.14 8.93 -12.57
N PRO A 168 6.18 8.99 -13.92
CA PRO A 168 5.46 8.05 -14.78
C PRO A 168 6.19 6.70 -14.78
N VAL A 169 6.17 6.03 -13.62
CA VAL A 169 6.83 4.74 -13.37
C VAL A 169 6.36 3.71 -14.40
N ALA A 170 5.09 3.75 -14.79
CA ALA A 170 4.54 2.90 -15.85
C ALA A 170 5.22 3.13 -17.21
N ALA A 171 5.48 4.38 -17.60
CA ALA A 171 6.15 4.71 -18.85
C ALA A 171 7.62 4.26 -18.81
N ILE A 172 8.31 4.44 -17.67
CA ILE A 172 9.68 3.97 -17.48
C ILE A 172 9.75 2.44 -17.60
N ILE A 173 8.83 1.72 -16.96
CA ILE A 173 8.74 0.26 -17.05
C ILE A 173 8.50 -0.19 -18.49
N LEU A 174 7.58 0.45 -19.22
CA LEU A 174 7.31 0.15 -20.64
C LEU A 174 8.53 0.39 -21.53
N ILE A 175 9.26 1.48 -21.31
CA ILE A 175 10.49 1.79 -22.06
C ILE A 175 11.56 0.73 -21.79
N VAL A 176 11.75 0.33 -20.53
CA VAL A 176 12.73 -0.72 -20.17
C VAL A 176 12.35 -2.06 -20.77
N ILE A 177 11.08 -2.47 -20.67
CA ILE A 177 10.60 -3.74 -21.24
C ILE A 177 10.74 -3.73 -22.77
N GLY A 178 10.34 -2.64 -23.43
CA GLY A 178 10.46 -2.48 -24.87
C GLY A 178 11.92 -2.49 -25.34
N ALA A 179 12.82 -1.82 -24.63
CA ALA A 179 14.25 -1.86 -24.91
C ALA A 179 14.80 -3.29 -24.79
N MET A 180 14.42 -4.02 -23.75
CA MET A 180 14.87 -5.41 -23.54
C MET A 180 14.42 -6.34 -24.69
N PHE A 181 13.19 -6.16 -25.18
CA PHE A 181 12.65 -6.89 -26.34
C PHE A 181 13.35 -6.53 -27.66
N LEU A 182 13.68 -5.24 -27.83
CA LEU A 182 14.40 -4.75 -29.00
C LEU A 182 15.84 -5.30 -29.04
N LEU A 183 16.54 -5.28 -27.90
CA LEU A 183 17.89 -5.86 -27.74
C LEU A 183 17.90 -7.37 -27.98
N ASP A 184 16.81 -8.07 -27.66
CA ASP A 184 16.63 -9.49 -27.95
C ASP A 184 16.47 -9.74 -29.46
N THR A 185 15.63 -8.94 -30.12
CA THR A 185 15.35 -9.02 -31.56
C THR A 185 16.59 -8.66 -32.41
N LEU A 186 17.44 -7.76 -31.92
CA LEU A 186 18.69 -7.34 -32.58
C LEU A 186 19.82 -8.40 -32.52
N GLY A 187 19.58 -9.57 -31.91
CA GLY A 187 20.56 -10.66 -31.89
C GLY A 187 21.81 -10.34 -31.04
N PHE A 188 21.74 -9.30 -30.19
CA PHE A 188 22.84 -8.89 -29.31
C PHE A 188 23.22 -9.99 -28.29
N TRP A 189 22.34 -10.99 -28.12
CA TRP A 189 22.46 -12.08 -27.17
C TRP A 189 23.07 -13.38 -27.71
N ASN A 190 23.96 -13.32 -28.70
CA ASN A 190 24.85 -14.47 -28.99
C ASN A 190 25.83 -14.80 -27.83
N ILE A 191 25.71 -14.07 -26.71
CA ILE A 191 26.34 -14.30 -25.39
C ILE A 191 25.45 -15.22 -24.49
N GLY A 192 24.20 -15.49 -24.86
CA GLY A 192 23.27 -16.33 -24.08
C GLY A 192 23.81 -17.74 -23.84
N ARG A 193 24.47 -18.34 -24.84
CA ARG A 193 25.14 -19.64 -24.69
C ARG A 193 26.31 -19.62 -23.70
N ALA A 194 27.00 -18.49 -23.55
CA ALA A 194 28.09 -18.32 -22.61
C ALA A 194 27.59 -18.08 -21.17
N ILE A 195 26.44 -17.40 -21.00
CA ILE A 195 25.83 -17.14 -19.70
C ILE A 195 25.09 -18.38 -19.17
N ASP A 196 24.39 -19.13 -20.04
CA ASP A 196 23.70 -20.38 -19.68
C ASP A 196 24.69 -21.49 -19.26
N VAL A 197 25.92 -21.49 -19.81
CA VAL A 197 26.99 -22.43 -19.45
C VAL A 197 27.90 -21.89 -18.34
N GLY A 198 28.06 -20.57 -18.23
CA GLY A 198 28.97 -19.92 -17.28
C GLY A 198 28.55 -20.08 -15.81
N TRP A 199 27.25 -19.98 -15.52
CA TRP A 199 26.74 -20.10 -14.14
C TRP A 199 26.95 -21.49 -13.51
N PRO A 200 26.64 -22.61 -14.19
CA PRO A 200 26.96 -23.96 -13.69
C PRO A 200 28.46 -24.16 -13.41
N LEU A 201 29.33 -23.64 -14.28
CA LEU A 201 30.78 -23.74 -14.09
C LEU A 201 31.28 -22.93 -12.90
N ILE A 202 30.71 -21.73 -12.68
CA ILE A 202 31.02 -20.91 -11.49
C ILE A 202 30.58 -21.63 -10.21
N LEU A 203 29.39 -22.23 -10.20
CA LEU A 203 28.89 -23.00 -9.05
C LEU A 203 29.75 -24.25 -8.78
N ILE A 204 30.17 -24.97 -9.82
CA ILE A 204 31.10 -26.10 -9.70
C ILE A 204 32.46 -25.62 -9.16
N GLY A 205 32.96 -24.49 -9.64
CA GLY A 205 34.21 -23.89 -9.16
C GLY A 205 34.13 -23.48 -7.68
N ILE A 206 33.05 -22.83 -7.26
CA ILE A 206 32.80 -22.45 -5.86
C ILE A 206 32.66 -23.71 -4.98
N GLY A 207 31.93 -24.72 -5.45
CA GLY A 207 31.79 -26.00 -4.75
C GLY A 207 33.13 -26.71 -4.56
N GLY A 208 33.97 -26.76 -5.60
CA GLY A 208 35.33 -27.31 -5.53
C GLY A 208 36.23 -26.53 -4.58
N TYR A 209 36.16 -25.20 -4.61
CA TYR A 209 36.92 -24.33 -3.71
C TYR A 209 36.53 -24.54 -2.24
N LEU A 210 35.23 -24.68 -1.93
CA LEU A 210 34.75 -24.94 -0.58
C LEU A 210 35.21 -26.31 -0.06
N LEU A 211 35.22 -27.35 -0.91
CA LEU A 211 35.74 -28.68 -0.55
C LEU A 211 37.25 -28.65 -0.31
N TRP A 212 38.00 -27.95 -1.16
CA TRP A 212 39.44 -27.78 -1.01
C TRP A 212 39.78 -27.03 0.28
N LYS A 213 39.09 -25.91 0.53
CA LYS A 213 39.22 -25.12 1.77
C LYS A 213 38.83 -25.91 3.01
N ARG A 214 37.88 -26.85 2.91
CA ARG A 214 37.53 -27.77 4.01
C ARG A 214 38.63 -28.81 4.26
N LYS A 215 39.22 -29.37 3.20
CA LYS A 215 40.29 -30.37 3.30
C LYS A 215 41.55 -29.82 3.96
N TRP A 216 41.88 -28.55 3.73
CA TRP A 216 43.02 -27.85 4.35
C TRP A 216 42.83 -27.42 5.81
N ARG A 217 41.60 -27.49 6.34
CA ARG A 217 41.31 -27.20 7.75
C ARG A 217 41.26 -28.46 8.62
N ALA A 218 41.31 -29.64 8.00
CA ALA A 218 41.21 -30.94 8.66
C ALA A 218 42.57 -31.68 8.76
N THR A 219 43.64 -31.05 8.27
CA THR A 219 45.06 -31.43 8.42
C THR A 219 45.75 -30.34 9.21
#